data_AF-A0A1F5DEU1-F1
#
_entry.id   AF-A0A1F5DEU1-F1
#
_cell.length_a   1.000
_cell.length_b   1.000
_cell.length_c   1.000
_cell.angle_alpha   90.00
_cell.angle_beta   90.00
_cell.angle_gamma   90.00
#
_symmetry.space_group_name_H-M   'P 1'
#
loop_
_entity.id
_entity.type
_entity.pdbx_description
1 polymer ?
#
loop_
_entity_poly.entity_id
_entity_poly.type
_entity_poly.pdbx_seq_one_letter_code
_entity_poly.pdbx_strand_id
1 'polypeptide(L)'
;MKENAIRWLELGVTVTACYMAAVTMVQTTLYARLVDIVGDSFVGALLGEYIAYMDVAVIVLAVAGVAYLWRRGAEANFGRIFMVNMLLFFPSVLDFSTFNWVGLIFDLTPAPQVTAHWVFAVGLILQAAYLTLRHTVRFREMREELLSRGAAAEDIDQVSGGQMGYLIMAVSATAALTTAIYLVAPVISGAAERPLEGIPVPHVVIGVVVVLLIAAALILYLRSRD
;
A
#
# COMPACT_ATOMS: atom_id res chain seq x y z
N MET A 1 -22.28 6.34 14.07
CA MET A 1 -21.98 4.96 13.59
C MET A 1 -21.33 4.22 14.74
N LYS A 2 -21.86 3.06 15.17
CA LYS A 2 -21.38 2.40 16.40
C LYS A 2 -19.89 2.06 16.29
N GLU A 3 -19.15 2.27 17.37
CA GLU A 3 -17.70 2.01 17.46
C GLU A 3 -17.29 0.62 16.99
N ASN A 4 -18.11 -0.39 17.28
CA ASN A 4 -17.90 -1.75 16.80
C ASN A 4 -17.81 -1.83 15.27
N ALA A 5 -18.59 -1.04 14.53
CA ALA A 5 -18.54 -1.01 13.07
C ALA A 5 -17.22 -0.43 12.55
N ILE A 6 -16.67 0.61 13.20
CA ILE A 6 -15.35 1.16 12.86
C ILE A 6 -14.28 0.10 13.10
N ARG A 7 -14.33 -0.60 14.24
CA ARG A 7 -13.37 -1.68 14.57
C ARG A 7 -13.44 -2.85 13.60
N TRP A 8 -14.64 -3.26 13.16
CA TRP A 8 -14.81 -4.29 12.15
C TRP A 8 -14.26 -3.86 10.78
N LEU A 9 -14.49 -2.61 10.39
CA LEU A 9 -13.94 -2.05 9.17
C LEU A 9 -12.40 -2.01 9.23
N GLU A 10 -11.83 -1.54 10.34
CA GLU A 10 -10.37 -1.56 10.56
C GLU A 10 -9.79 -2.96 10.43
N LEU A 11 -10.42 -3.96 11.06
CA LEU A 11 -9.98 -5.34 11.00
C LEU A 11 -10.04 -5.88 9.56
N GLY A 12 -11.17 -5.68 8.88
CA GLY A 12 -11.38 -6.15 7.52
C GLY A 12 -10.36 -5.57 6.55
N VAL A 13 -10.15 -4.25 6.62
CA VAL A 13 -9.14 -3.54 5.81
C VAL A 13 -7.74 -4.04 6.12
N THR A 14 -7.41 -4.18 7.41
CA THR A 14 -6.09 -4.63 7.88
C THR A 14 -5.76 -6.04 7.40
N VAL A 15 -6.68 -6.99 7.60
CA VAL A 15 -6.51 -8.40 7.23
C VAL A 15 -6.44 -8.54 5.72
N THR A 16 -7.33 -7.87 4.98
CA THR A 16 -7.35 -7.93 3.51
C THR A 16 -6.05 -7.37 2.93
N ALA A 17 -5.61 -6.20 3.39
CA ALA A 17 -4.36 -5.58 2.92
C ALA A 17 -3.14 -6.48 3.21
N CYS A 18 -3.06 -7.06 4.41
CA CYS A 18 -1.97 -7.95 4.79
C CYS A 18 -1.98 -9.25 4.00
N TYR A 19 -3.14 -9.87 3.83
CA TYR A 19 -3.31 -11.07 3.04
C TYR A 19 -2.85 -10.84 1.59
N MET A 20 -3.30 -9.76 0.96
CA MET A 20 -2.91 -9.43 -0.42
C MET A 20 -1.40 -9.17 -0.55
N ALA A 21 -0.80 -8.45 0.41
CA ALA A 21 0.65 -8.24 0.43
C ALA A 21 1.42 -9.55 0.61
N ALA A 22 1.00 -10.42 1.53
CA ALA A 22 1.65 -11.69 1.81
C ALA A 22 1.53 -12.69 0.64
N VAL A 23 0.35 -12.80 0.02
CA VAL A 23 0.16 -13.62 -1.20
C VAL A 23 1.04 -13.10 -2.33
N THR A 24 1.16 -11.79 -2.47
CA THR A 24 2.03 -11.21 -3.49
C THR A 24 3.50 -11.50 -3.19
N MET A 25 3.92 -11.43 -1.92
CA MET A 25 5.29 -11.72 -1.48
C MET A 25 5.74 -13.14 -1.86
N VAL A 26 4.91 -14.15 -1.58
CA VAL A 26 5.26 -15.56 -1.86
C VAL A 26 5.35 -15.87 -3.36
N GLN A 27 4.89 -14.96 -4.21
CA GLN A 27 4.91 -15.10 -5.68
C GLN A 27 6.07 -14.32 -6.34
N THR A 28 7.01 -13.80 -5.54
CA THR A 28 8.17 -13.01 -6.01
C THR A 28 9.40 -13.85 -6.24
N THR A 29 10.29 -13.38 -7.11
CA THR A 29 11.58 -14.04 -7.41
C THR A 29 12.44 -14.16 -6.14
N LEU A 30 12.44 -13.10 -5.32
CA LEU A 30 13.21 -13.07 -4.07
C LEU A 30 12.72 -14.14 -3.09
N TYR A 31 11.39 -14.32 -2.97
CA TYR A 31 10.84 -15.33 -2.07
C TYR A 31 11.21 -16.74 -2.52
N ALA A 32 11.04 -17.05 -3.82
CA ALA A 32 11.45 -18.34 -4.38
C ALA A 32 12.92 -18.64 -4.04
N ARG A 33 13.80 -17.64 -4.18
CA ARG A 33 15.21 -17.80 -3.82
C ARG A 33 15.44 -18.07 -2.33
N LEU A 34 14.68 -17.41 -1.46
CA LEU A 34 14.75 -17.69 -0.01
C LEU A 34 14.28 -19.10 0.30
N VAL A 35 13.24 -19.60 -0.38
CA VAL A 35 12.76 -20.98 -0.25
C VAL A 35 13.83 -21.98 -0.64
N ASP A 36 14.49 -21.77 -1.79
CA ASP A 36 15.58 -22.65 -2.24
C ASP A 36 16.71 -22.70 -1.20
N ILE A 37 17.15 -21.54 -0.69
CA ILE A 37 18.20 -21.45 0.34
C ILE A 37 17.80 -22.19 1.61
N VAL A 38 16.54 -22.07 2.04
CA VAL A 38 16.04 -22.79 3.20
C VAL A 38 15.99 -24.30 2.93
N GLY A 39 15.57 -24.70 1.73
CA GLY A 39 15.52 -26.11 1.30
C GLY A 39 16.88 -26.79 1.30
N ASP A 40 17.92 -26.09 0.84
CA ASP A 40 19.30 -26.59 0.81
C ASP A 40 19.98 -26.56 2.19
N SER A 41 19.35 -25.97 3.21
CA SER A 41 19.90 -25.83 4.55
C SER A 41 19.57 -26.99 5.49
N PHE A 42 20.24 -27.05 6.64
CA PHE A 42 19.88 -27.96 7.73
C PHE A 42 18.41 -27.81 8.17
N VAL A 43 17.84 -26.61 8.09
CA VAL A 43 16.43 -26.36 8.42
C VAL A 43 15.51 -27.03 7.39
N GLY A 44 15.88 -27.00 6.11
CA GLY A 44 15.16 -27.71 5.04
C GLY A 44 15.15 -29.21 5.25
N ALA A 45 16.29 -29.79 5.65
CA ALA A 45 16.38 -31.21 6.00
C ALA A 45 15.48 -31.61 7.19
N LEU A 46 15.30 -30.70 8.15
CA LEU A 46 14.43 -30.91 9.31
C LEU A 46 12.94 -30.73 8.97
N LEU A 47 12.62 -29.84 8.02
CA LEU A 47 11.27 -29.62 7.52
C LEU A 47 10.81 -30.72 6.55
N GLY A 48 11.71 -31.31 5.76
CA GLY A 48 11.39 -32.38 4.82
C GLY A 48 10.24 -32.01 3.87
N GLU A 49 9.22 -32.85 3.80
CA GLU A 49 8.03 -32.64 2.95
C GLU A 49 7.21 -31.40 3.37
N TYR A 50 7.36 -30.90 4.60
CA TYR A 50 6.61 -29.74 5.07
C TYR A 50 7.05 -28.42 4.43
N ILE A 51 8.16 -28.40 3.71
CA ILE A 51 8.63 -27.20 3.01
C ILE A 51 7.62 -26.69 1.99
N ALA A 52 6.79 -27.59 1.42
CA ALA A 52 5.71 -27.24 0.51
C ALA A 52 4.60 -26.38 1.16
N TYR A 53 4.52 -26.33 2.49
CA TYR A 53 3.55 -25.51 3.23
C TYR A 53 4.14 -24.17 3.71
N MET A 54 5.38 -23.85 3.34
CA MET A 54 6.05 -22.65 3.83
C MET A 54 5.33 -21.36 3.39
N ASP A 55 4.78 -21.32 2.18
CA ASP A 55 3.99 -20.19 1.66
C ASP A 55 2.80 -19.90 2.58
N VAL A 56 2.04 -20.94 2.92
CA VAL A 56 0.87 -20.85 3.80
C VAL A 56 1.30 -20.40 5.19
N ALA A 57 2.39 -20.96 5.73
CA ALA A 57 2.91 -20.58 7.03
C ALA A 57 3.28 -19.09 7.08
N VAL A 58 3.98 -18.58 6.06
CA VAL A 58 4.36 -17.16 5.95
C VAL A 58 3.12 -16.27 5.90
N ILE A 59 2.12 -16.61 5.08
CA ILE A 59 0.87 -15.84 4.98
C ILE A 59 0.13 -15.82 6.33
N VAL A 60 -0.04 -16.98 6.96
CA VAL A 60 -0.75 -17.10 8.25
C VAL A 60 -0.02 -16.32 9.33
N LEU A 61 1.31 -16.42 9.41
CA LEU A 61 2.12 -15.69 10.38
C LEU A 61 2.05 -14.17 10.17
N ALA A 62 2.09 -13.71 8.92
CA ALA A 62 1.95 -12.30 8.57
C ALA A 62 0.58 -11.76 9.01
N VAL A 63 -0.51 -12.44 8.64
CA VAL A 63 -1.87 -12.05 8.99
C VAL A 63 -2.08 -12.09 10.51
N ALA A 64 -1.59 -13.11 11.20
CA ALA A 64 -1.67 -13.22 12.65
C ALA A 64 -0.89 -12.09 13.35
N GLY A 65 0.32 -11.77 12.87
CA GLY A 65 1.13 -10.68 13.40
C GLY A 65 0.46 -9.31 13.23
N VAL A 66 -0.14 -9.06 12.06
CA VAL A 66 -0.86 -7.82 11.79
C VAL A 66 -2.18 -7.74 12.59
N ALA A 67 -2.93 -8.85 12.72
CA ALA A 67 -4.12 -8.91 13.57
C ALA A 67 -3.78 -8.65 15.06
N TYR A 68 -2.63 -9.14 15.52
CA TYR A 68 -2.11 -8.86 16.85
C TYR A 68 -1.81 -7.37 17.05
N LEU A 69 -1.16 -6.72 16.07
CA LEU A 69 -0.90 -5.28 16.09
C LEU A 69 -2.21 -4.47 16.09
N TRP A 70 -3.19 -4.85 15.28
CA TRP A 70 -4.51 -4.21 15.22
C TRP A 70 -5.25 -4.30 16.56
N ARG A 71 -5.17 -5.48 17.22
CA ARG A 71 -5.82 -5.70 18.51
C ARG A 71 -5.33 -4.71 19.58
N ARG A 72 -4.04 -4.33 19.54
CA ARG A 72 -3.46 -3.32 20.45
C ARG A 72 -3.98 -1.90 20.20
N GLY A 73 -4.53 -1.61 19.02
CA GLY A 73 -5.35 -0.43 18.76
C GLY A 73 -4.66 0.94 18.77
N ALA A 74 -3.41 1.09 19.21
CA ALA A 74 -2.73 2.41 19.23
C ALA A 74 -2.32 2.89 17.82
N GLU A 75 -2.26 4.23 17.60
CA GLU A 75 -1.84 4.85 16.33
C GLU A 75 -0.49 4.31 15.83
N ALA A 76 0.49 4.18 16.73
CA ALA A 76 1.80 3.63 16.40
C ALA A 76 1.75 2.20 15.83
N ASN A 77 0.76 1.38 16.23
CA ASN A 77 0.62 0.02 15.71
C ASN A 77 0.05 0.01 14.29
N PHE A 78 -0.82 0.96 13.93
CA PHE A 78 -1.30 1.10 12.55
C PHE A 78 -0.18 1.53 11.58
N GLY A 79 0.73 2.40 12.03
CA GLY A 79 1.97 2.69 11.31
C GLY A 79 2.82 1.43 11.08
N ARG A 80 2.94 0.56 12.11
CA ARG A 80 3.64 -0.73 11.99
C ARG A 80 2.97 -1.71 11.05
N ILE A 81 1.63 -1.80 11.06
CA ILE A 81 0.87 -2.63 10.11
C ILE A 81 1.19 -2.21 8.68
N PHE A 82 1.17 -0.90 8.40
CA PHE A 82 1.54 -0.39 7.09
C PHE A 82 2.98 -0.73 6.70
N MET A 83 3.94 -0.57 7.61
CA MET A 83 5.34 -0.93 7.36
C MET A 83 5.50 -2.43 7.05
N VAL A 84 4.82 -3.32 7.80
CA VAL A 84 4.84 -4.76 7.54
C VAL A 84 4.27 -5.08 6.16
N ASN A 85 3.11 -4.52 5.81
CA ASN A 85 2.50 -4.73 4.50
C ASN A 85 3.38 -4.20 3.36
N MET A 86 3.99 -3.03 3.53
CA MET A 86 4.93 -2.47 2.57
C MET A 86 6.18 -3.34 2.43
N LEU A 87 6.73 -3.86 3.54
CA LEU A 87 7.89 -4.75 3.51
C LEU A 87 7.61 -6.04 2.76
N LEU A 88 6.43 -6.64 2.98
CA LEU A 88 5.99 -7.84 2.26
C LEU A 88 5.74 -7.57 0.78
N PHE A 89 5.20 -6.40 0.45
CA PHE A 89 4.89 -6.02 -0.93
C PHE A 89 6.11 -5.55 -1.72
N PHE A 90 7.11 -4.98 -1.05
CA PHE A 90 8.28 -4.34 -1.68
C PHE A 90 9.03 -5.24 -2.69
N PRO A 91 9.29 -6.54 -2.44
CA PRO A 91 9.92 -7.40 -3.42
C PRO A 91 9.20 -7.44 -4.77
N SER A 92 7.86 -7.38 -4.77
CA SER A 92 7.09 -7.36 -6.02
C SER A 92 7.25 -6.04 -6.78
N VAL A 93 7.40 -4.91 -6.08
CA VAL A 93 7.69 -3.62 -6.73
C VAL A 93 9.07 -3.65 -7.38
N LEU A 94 10.03 -4.36 -6.77
CA LEU A 94 11.36 -4.54 -7.34
C LEU A 94 11.35 -5.44 -8.58
N ASP A 95 10.59 -6.54 -8.57
CA ASP A 95 10.48 -7.46 -9.72
C ASP A 95 9.93 -6.75 -10.98
N PHE A 96 9.07 -5.73 -10.82
CA PHE A 96 8.54 -4.91 -11.93
C PHE A 96 9.25 -3.57 -12.11
N SER A 97 10.30 -3.30 -11.34
CA SER A 97 11.11 -2.11 -11.54
C SER A 97 11.95 -2.28 -12.82
N THR A 98 12.04 -1.23 -13.63
CA THR A 98 12.99 -1.20 -14.76
C THR A 98 14.45 -1.20 -14.30
N PHE A 99 14.68 -1.06 -12.99
CA PHE A 99 15.98 -1.06 -12.37
C PHE A 99 16.25 -2.44 -11.75
N ASN A 100 17.23 -3.17 -12.28
CA ASN A 100 17.58 -4.53 -11.84
C ASN A 100 18.35 -4.51 -10.49
N TRP A 101 17.70 -4.03 -9.43
CA TRP A 101 18.28 -3.98 -8.09
C TRP A 101 18.59 -5.36 -7.54
N VAL A 102 17.75 -6.35 -7.86
CA VAL A 102 17.97 -7.72 -7.41
C VAL A 102 19.24 -8.25 -8.06
N GLY A 103 19.43 -8.07 -9.38
CA GLY A 103 20.65 -8.37 -10.11
C GLY A 103 21.93 -7.72 -9.57
N LEU A 104 21.82 -6.59 -8.85
CA LEU A 104 22.95 -5.94 -8.19
C LEU A 104 23.37 -6.64 -6.88
N ILE A 105 22.48 -7.40 -6.25
CA ILE A 105 22.70 -8.05 -4.94
C ILE A 105 22.84 -9.56 -5.09
N PHE A 106 22.04 -10.16 -5.96
CA PHE A 106 22.02 -11.56 -6.33
C PHE A 106 21.91 -11.64 -7.85
N ASP A 107 22.70 -12.46 -8.52
CA ASP A 107 22.58 -12.68 -9.97
C ASP A 107 21.28 -13.46 -10.27
N LEU A 108 20.14 -12.78 -10.16
CA LEU A 108 18.79 -13.30 -10.28
C LEU A 108 18.15 -12.71 -11.53
N THR A 109 17.67 -13.60 -12.39
CA THR A 109 16.77 -13.21 -13.48
C THR A 109 15.36 -13.08 -12.91
N PRO A 110 14.69 -11.91 -12.99
CA PRO A 110 13.34 -11.75 -12.49
C PRO A 110 12.38 -12.75 -13.16
N ALA A 111 11.69 -13.56 -12.35
CA ALA A 111 10.69 -14.52 -12.79
C ALA A 111 9.45 -14.48 -11.87
N PRO A 112 8.80 -13.31 -11.71
CA PRO A 112 7.62 -13.18 -10.86
C PRO A 112 6.45 -14.01 -11.42
N GLN A 113 5.66 -14.61 -10.52
CA GLN A 113 4.45 -15.36 -10.90
C GLN A 113 3.20 -14.46 -10.99
N VAL A 114 3.33 -13.19 -10.60
CA VAL A 114 2.28 -12.16 -10.68
C VAL A 114 2.41 -11.32 -11.94
N THR A 115 1.38 -10.53 -12.25
CA THR A 115 1.41 -9.54 -13.34
C THR A 115 1.61 -8.12 -12.80
N ALA A 116 2.06 -7.19 -13.65
CA ALA A 116 2.18 -5.78 -13.27
C ALA A 116 0.84 -5.16 -12.82
N HIS A 117 -0.28 -5.59 -13.42
CA HIS A 117 -1.63 -5.14 -13.05
C HIS A 117 -2.01 -5.62 -11.65
N TRP A 118 -1.65 -6.85 -11.29
CA TRP A 118 -1.84 -7.37 -9.94
C TRP A 118 -1.07 -6.55 -8.91
N VAL A 119 0.23 -6.33 -9.17
CA VAL A 119 1.08 -5.53 -8.28
C VAL A 119 0.53 -4.11 -8.11
N PHE A 120 0.10 -3.47 -9.20
CA PHE A 120 -0.56 -2.17 -9.15
C PHE A 120 -1.83 -2.18 -8.29
N ALA A 121 -2.72 -3.15 -8.50
CA ALA A 121 -3.97 -3.27 -7.73
C ALA A 121 -3.71 -3.50 -6.24
N VAL A 122 -2.75 -4.37 -5.89
CA VAL A 122 -2.34 -4.59 -4.50
C VAL A 122 -1.77 -3.32 -3.90
N GLY A 123 -0.90 -2.60 -4.63
CA GLY A 123 -0.38 -1.31 -4.21
C GLY A 123 -1.48 -0.30 -3.90
N LEU A 124 -2.52 -0.20 -4.75
CA LEU A 124 -3.69 0.64 -4.50
C LEU A 124 -4.45 0.22 -3.23
N ILE A 125 -4.67 -1.07 -3.03
CA ILE A 125 -5.34 -1.60 -1.83
C ILE A 125 -4.53 -1.21 -0.57
N LEU A 126 -3.21 -1.31 -0.60
CA LEU A 126 -2.35 -0.93 0.52
C LEU A 126 -2.44 0.56 0.86
N GLN A 127 -2.44 1.44 -0.16
CA GLN A 127 -2.59 2.88 0.05
C GLN A 127 -3.98 3.24 0.57
N ALA A 128 -5.03 2.65 0.00
CA ALA A 128 -6.40 2.83 0.47
C ALA A 128 -6.53 2.36 1.93
N ALA A 129 -5.99 1.18 2.24
CA ALA A 129 -5.99 0.64 3.60
C ALA A 129 -5.27 1.56 4.58
N TYR A 130 -4.09 2.07 4.22
CA TYR A 130 -3.35 3.01 5.06
C TYR A 130 -4.15 4.28 5.36
N LEU A 131 -4.72 4.92 4.33
CA LEU A 131 -5.51 6.13 4.50
C LEU A 131 -6.74 5.87 5.36
N THR A 132 -7.46 4.78 5.09
CA THR A 132 -8.63 4.41 5.88
C THR A 132 -8.27 4.22 7.35
N LEU A 133 -7.26 3.40 7.66
CA LEU A 133 -6.85 3.13 9.05
C LEU A 133 -6.33 4.38 9.77
N ARG A 134 -5.54 5.21 9.08
CA ARG A 134 -5.01 6.45 9.67
C ARG A 134 -6.13 7.40 10.06
N HIS A 135 -7.13 7.56 9.19
CA HIS A 135 -8.23 8.47 9.45
C HIS A 135 -9.24 7.90 10.47
N THR A 136 -9.49 6.59 10.50
CA THR A 136 -10.37 5.98 11.52
C THR A 136 -9.82 6.16 12.93
N VAL A 137 -8.50 6.04 13.11
CA VAL A 137 -7.83 6.28 14.40
C VAL A 137 -8.04 7.72 14.86
N ARG A 138 -7.78 8.68 13.98
CA ARG A 138 -7.98 10.11 14.28
C ARG A 138 -9.43 10.42 14.64
N PHE A 139 -10.41 9.78 13.98
CA PHE A 139 -11.81 9.95 14.33
C PHE A 139 -12.13 9.41 15.72
N ARG A 140 -11.53 8.30 16.13
CA ARG A 140 -11.72 7.77 17.50
C ARG A 140 -11.13 8.70 18.55
N GLU A 141 -9.91 9.20 18.34
CA GLU A 141 -9.28 10.17 19.25
C GLU A 141 -10.11 11.45 19.40
N MET A 142 -10.58 11.99 18.27
CA MET A 142 -11.46 13.17 18.26
C MET A 142 -12.79 12.88 18.97
N ARG A 143 -13.36 11.69 18.79
CA ARG A 143 -14.58 11.28 19.49
C ARG A 143 -14.39 11.21 21.00
N GLU A 144 -13.29 10.60 21.45
CA GLU A 144 -12.94 10.55 22.88
C GLU A 144 -12.76 11.95 23.47
N GLU A 145 -12.10 12.87 22.75
CA GLU A 145 -11.94 14.27 23.13
C GLU A 145 -13.28 15.03 23.20
N LEU A 146 -14.17 14.82 22.24
CA LEU A 146 -15.49 15.47 22.23
C LEU A 146 -16.39 14.95 23.35
N LEU A 147 -16.37 13.64 23.61
CA LEU A 147 -17.08 13.04 24.74
C LEU A 147 -16.57 13.60 26.07
N SER A 148 -15.25 13.76 26.23
CA SER A 148 -14.68 14.33 27.46
C SER A 148 -15.04 15.81 27.65
N ARG A 149 -15.40 16.52 26.58
CA ARG A 149 -15.88 17.91 26.61
C ARG A 149 -17.40 18.03 26.83
N GLY A 150 -18.10 16.90 27.01
CA GLY A 150 -19.54 16.87 27.29
C GLY A 150 -20.43 16.99 26.06
N ALA A 151 -19.90 16.78 24.85
CA ALA A 151 -20.74 16.70 23.66
C ALA A 151 -21.65 15.47 23.70
N ALA A 152 -22.88 15.61 23.18
CA ALA A 152 -23.83 14.51 23.13
C ALA A 152 -23.34 13.40 22.18
N ALA A 153 -23.47 12.15 22.61
CA ALA A 153 -23.01 11.00 21.82
C ALA A 153 -23.71 10.92 20.45
N GLU A 154 -24.97 11.35 20.37
CA GLU A 154 -25.76 11.34 19.13
C GLU A 154 -25.21 12.31 18.07
N ASP A 155 -24.85 13.53 18.47
CA ASP A 155 -24.25 14.53 17.60
C ASP A 155 -22.89 14.04 17.07
N ILE A 156 -22.06 13.47 17.95
CA ILE A 156 -20.76 12.94 17.56
C ILE A 156 -20.92 11.78 16.56
N ASP A 157 -21.90 10.92 16.77
CA ASP A 157 -22.16 9.77 15.90
C ASP A 157 -22.64 10.19 14.51
N GLN A 158 -23.37 11.29 14.39
CA GLN A 158 -23.80 11.88 13.12
C GLN A 158 -22.62 12.50 12.36
N VAL A 159 -21.81 13.32 13.05
CA VAL A 159 -20.60 13.94 12.46
C VAL A 159 -19.60 12.87 12.03
N SER A 160 -19.34 11.87 12.86
CA SER A 160 -18.43 10.77 12.56
C SER A 160 -18.91 9.95 11.35
N GLY A 161 -20.22 9.76 11.20
CA GLY A 161 -20.82 9.12 10.04
C GLY A 161 -20.57 9.91 8.75
N GLY A 162 -20.78 11.23 8.78
CA GLY A 162 -20.50 12.11 7.65
C GLY A 162 -19.02 12.14 7.26
N GLN A 163 -18.12 12.22 8.24
CA GLN A 163 -16.67 12.19 8.01
C GLN A 163 -16.20 10.86 7.41
N MET A 164 -16.73 9.73 7.89
CA MET A 164 -16.44 8.41 7.33
C MET A 164 -16.94 8.28 5.89
N GLY A 165 -18.15 8.78 5.60
CA GLY A 165 -18.69 8.81 4.25
C GLY A 165 -17.82 9.63 3.30
N TYR A 166 -17.37 10.80 3.74
CA TYR A 166 -16.44 11.64 2.98
C TYR A 166 -15.10 10.95 2.74
N LEU A 167 -14.54 10.29 3.76
CA LEU A 167 -13.29 9.53 3.66
C LEU A 167 -13.41 8.41 2.61
N ILE A 168 -14.49 7.62 2.65
CA ILE A 168 -14.72 6.54 1.68
C ILE A 168 -14.82 7.12 0.27
N MET A 169 -15.57 8.21 0.10
CA MET A 169 -15.70 8.88 -1.19
C MET A 169 -14.35 9.38 -1.71
N ALA A 170 -13.58 10.06 -0.87
CA ALA A 170 -12.26 10.60 -1.23
C ALA A 170 -11.29 9.47 -1.61
N VAL A 171 -11.15 8.44 -0.78
CA VAL A 171 -10.26 7.30 -1.05
C VAL A 171 -10.68 6.57 -2.33
N SER A 172 -11.98 6.35 -2.53
CA SER A 172 -12.50 5.70 -3.74
C SER A 172 -12.26 6.53 -5.00
N ALA A 173 -12.49 7.84 -4.93
CA ALA A 173 -12.24 8.76 -6.04
C ALA A 173 -10.73 8.82 -6.37
N THR A 174 -9.86 8.87 -5.36
CA THR A 174 -8.41 8.80 -5.58
C THR A 174 -8.01 7.47 -6.22
N ALA A 175 -8.49 6.34 -5.72
CA ALA A 175 -8.18 5.03 -6.29
C ALA A 175 -8.67 4.92 -7.75
N ALA A 176 -9.88 5.40 -8.05
CA ALA A 176 -10.42 5.43 -9.40
C ALA A 176 -9.57 6.32 -10.33
N LEU A 177 -9.19 7.52 -9.88
CA LEU A 177 -8.36 8.44 -10.65
C LEU A 177 -6.96 7.85 -10.89
N THR A 178 -6.32 7.27 -9.88
CA THR A 178 -5.02 6.62 -10.03
C THR A 178 -5.10 5.43 -10.99
N THR A 179 -6.17 4.65 -10.94
CA THR A 179 -6.42 3.55 -11.89
C THR A 179 -6.58 4.08 -13.31
N ALA A 180 -7.37 5.14 -13.50
CA ALA A 180 -7.54 5.78 -14.81
C ALA A 180 -6.20 6.29 -15.36
N ILE A 181 -5.39 6.97 -14.53
CA ILE A 181 -4.06 7.43 -14.91
C ILE A 181 -3.17 6.24 -15.32
N TYR A 182 -3.17 5.15 -14.55
CA TYR A 182 -2.38 3.96 -14.85
C TYR A 182 -2.76 3.33 -16.20
N LEU A 183 -4.07 3.21 -16.49
CA LEU A 183 -4.55 2.64 -17.75
C LEU A 183 -4.27 3.54 -18.95
N VAL A 184 -4.29 4.86 -18.77
CA VAL A 184 -4.07 5.84 -19.83
C VAL A 184 -2.58 6.14 -20.06
N ALA A 185 -1.73 5.92 -19.05
CA ALA A 185 -0.30 6.23 -19.12
C ALA A 185 0.42 5.64 -20.35
N PRO A 186 0.24 4.35 -20.72
CA PRO A 186 0.89 3.80 -21.92
C PRO A 186 0.48 4.50 -23.22
N VAL A 187 -0.77 4.94 -23.32
CA VAL A 187 -1.29 5.66 -24.48
C VAL A 187 -0.68 7.05 -24.57
N ILE A 188 -0.57 7.75 -23.44
CA ILE A 188 0.09 9.05 -23.36
C ILE A 188 1.56 8.91 -23.71
N SER A 189 2.26 7.92 -23.16
CA SER A 189 3.67 7.66 -23.44
C SER A 189 3.90 7.41 -24.93
N GLY A 190 3.13 6.52 -25.56
CA GLY A 190 3.26 6.25 -27.00
C GLY A 190 2.91 7.46 -27.88
N ALA A 191 1.97 8.32 -27.46
CA ALA A 191 1.67 9.56 -28.17
C ALA A 191 2.76 10.64 -27.96
N ALA A 192 3.41 10.65 -26.80
CA ALA A 192 4.45 11.60 -26.43
C ALA A 192 5.82 11.24 -27.01
N GLU A 193 6.09 9.98 -27.35
CA GLU A 193 7.37 9.57 -27.96
C GLU A 193 7.66 10.36 -29.26
N ARG A 194 6.68 10.50 -30.15
CA ARG A 194 6.82 11.19 -31.44
C ARG A 194 7.29 12.65 -31.33
N PRO A 195 6.66 13.53 -30.52
CA PRO A 195 7.13 14.92 -30.38
C PRO A 195 8.43 15.05 -29.57
N LEU A 196 8.82 14.03 -28.80
CA LEU A 196 10.02 14.06 -27.95
C LEU A 196 11.28 13.55 -28.64
N GLU A 197 11.16 12.83 -29.77
CA GLU A 197 12.30 12.33 -30.57
C GLU A 197 13.27 13.44 -31.02
N GLY A 198 12.78 14.67 -31.20
CA GLY A 198 13.61 15.82 -31.59
C GLY A 198 14.30 16.55 -30.43
N ILE A 199 14.04 16.17 -29.17
CA ILE A 199 14.56 16.86 -27.99
C ILE A 199 15.74 16.07 -27.41
N PRO A 200 16.95 16.64 -27.34
CA PRO A 200 18.03 15.99 -26.62
C PRO A 200 17.67 15.91 -25.13
N VAL A 201 17.70 14.68 -24.58
CA VAL A 201 17.45 14.40 -23.15
C VAL A 201 16.01 14.74 -22.70
N PRO A 202 14.97 14.15 -23.33
CA PRO A 202 13.56 14.54 -23.12
C PRO A 202 13.08 14.32 -21.67
N HIS A 203 13.64 13.33 -20.96
CA HIS A 203 13.33 13.07 -19.57
C HIS A 203 13.75 14.21 -18.62
N VAL A 204 14.85 14.90 -18.90
CA VAL A 204 15.29 16.06 -18.09
C VAL A 204 14.37 17.25 -18.31
N VAL A 205 14.01 17.53 -19.57
CA VAL A 205 13.12 18.65 -19.91
C VAL A 205 11.75 18.46 -19.27
N ILE A 206 11.16 17.27 -19.39
CA ILE A 206 9.88 16.95 -18.75
C ILE A 206 10.00 17.04 -17.22
N GLY A 207 11.07 16.48 -16.65
CA GLY A 207 11.31 16.53 -15.20
C GLY A 207 11.35 17.97 -14.68
N VAL A 208 12.05 18.87 -15.36
CA VAL A 208 12.12 20.30 -15.00
C VAL A 208 10.74 20.94 -15.09
N VAL A 209 9.99 20.71 -16.17
CA VAL A 209 8.64 21.27 -16.33
C VAL A 209 7.72 20.79 -15.22
N VAL A 210 7.73 19.49 -14.89
CA VAL A 210 6.91 18.93 -13.82
C VAL A 210 7.27 19.53 -12.47
N VAL A 211 8.56 19.68 -12.15
CA VAL A 211 9.01 20.31 -10.90
C VAL A 211 8.54 21.77 -10.82
N LEU A 212 8.64 22.53 -11.92
CA LEU A 212 8.14 23.90 -11.98
C LEU A 212 6.62 23.99 -11.78
N LEU A 213 5.85 23.07 -12.39
CA LEU A 213 4.40 23.01 -12.22
C LEU A 213 4.01 22.63 -10.79
N ILE A 214 4.69 21.68 -10.17
CA ILE A 214 4.49 21.31 -8.77
C ILE A 214 4.80 22.51 -7.87
N ALA A 215 5.92 23.19 -8.09
CA ALA A 215 6.29 24.37 -7.32
C ALA A 215 5.25 25.50 -7.47
N ALA A 216 4.78 25.77 -8.69
CA ALA A 216 3.75 26.76 -8.96
C ALA A 216 2.41 26.39 -8.28
N ALA A 217 1.99 25.13 -8.36
CA ALA A 217 0.79 24.64 -7.69
C ALA A 217 0.91 24.76 -6.16
N LEU A 218 2.09 24.46 -5.60
CA LEU A 218 2.37 24.60 -4.17
C LEU A 218 2.28 26.07 -3.72
N ILE A 219 2.84 26.99 -4.50
CA ILE A 219 2.76 28.44 -4.24
C ILE A 219 1.29 28.90 -4.27
N LEU A 220 0.51 28.49 -5.27
CA LEU A 220 -0.90 28.83 -5.37
C LEU A 220 -1.71 28.28 -4.19
N TYR A 221 -1.44 27.04 -3.79
CA TYR A 221 -2.08 26.43 -2.62
C TYR A 221 -1.74 27.18 -1.33
N LEU A 222 -0.47 27.49 -1.09
CA LEU A 222 -0.02 28.23 0.09
C LEU A 222 -0.62 29.63 0.12
N ARG A 223 -0.66 30.33 -1.03
CA ARG A 223 -1.23 31.67 -1.14
C ARG A 223 -2.75 31.70 -0.96
N SER A 224 -3.47 30.62 -1.28
CA SER A 224 -4.92 30.52 -1.05
C SER A 224 -5.31 30.31 0.42
N ARG A 225 -4.32 30.11 1.31
CA ARG A 225 -4.52 29.93 2.75
C ARG A 225 -4.33 31.22 3.56
N ASP A 226 -3.84 32.28 2.92
CA ASP A 226 -3.79 33.65 3.46
C ASP A 226 -5.02 34.44 3.00
#